data_AF-A0A401HBV4-F1
#
_entry.id   AF-A0A401HBV4-F1
#
_cell.length_a   1.000
_cell.length_b   1.000
_cell.length_c   1.000
_cell.angle_alpha   90.00
_cell.angle_beta   90.00
_cell.angle_gamma   90.00
#
_symmetry.space_group_name_H-M   'P 1'
#
loop_
_entity.id
_entity.type
_entity.pdbx_description
1 polymer ?
#
loop_
_entity_poly.entity_id
_entity_poly.type
_entity_poly.pdbx_seq_one_letter_code
_entity_poly.pdbx_strand_id
1 'polypeptide(L)'
;MQGLTGCIDALDIARAVRVEGVSARLASEGRGEASGEKGHKIEVLVKDPSSPSIDEMPLLSALRVAFAKSGQLLVLRPYEKEASPREDVLAGLLRSLVAEGKPFVAIVPSLLAVGLASRLPARVIDALESLSVVVEAKVAVRNLVYLPVPEVNDVIEIVGKKNSAASYDRIRRLEEAAGRYGIKVRGHVLLNSNMEILEYIVSGGVDSLSMRVPVTKLALYILAISRCLDIPITPVTLEETSLHTIYFYGLGSREAEAFIEALRSPLTRPGEEEVARLVERGAAKLVEILSRPRA
;
A
#
# COMPACT_ATOMS: atom_id res chain seq x y z
N MET A 1 -8.90 21.97 -20.92
CA MET A 1 -8.85 20.79 -20.03
C MET A 1 -9.28 21.10 -18.58
N GLN A 2 -10.01 22.18 -18.29
CA GLN A 2 -10.74 22.33 -17.03
C GLN A 2 -12.11 21.63 -17.22
N GLY A 3 -12.33 20.48 -16.58
CA GLY A 3 -13.57 19.71 -16.72
C GLY A 3 -13.42 18.18 -16.59
N LEU A 4 -12.20 17.64 -16.70
CA LEU A 4 -11.96 16.18 -16.69
C LEU A 4 -12.07 15.52 -15.30
N THR A 5 -12.15 16.27 -14.20
CA THR A 5 -12.38 15.68 -12.87
C THR A 5 -13.82 15.24 -12.65
N GLY A 6 -14.78 15.85 -13.36
CA GLY A 6 -16.21 15.54 -13.23
C GLY A 6 -16.64 14.21 -13.85
N CYS A 7 -15.77 13.53 -14.60
CA CYS A 7 -16.03 12.23 -15.22
C CYS A 7 -15.25 11.09 -14.56
N ILE A 8 -14.52 11.34 -13.47
CA ILE A 8 -13.74 10.30 -12.77
C ILE A 8 -14.70 9.30 -12.13
N ASP A 9 -14.60 8.05 -12.55
CA ASP A 9 -15.48 6.96 -12.12
C ASP A 9 -14.92 6.23 -10.89
N ALA A 10 -14.62 6.98 -9.83
CA ALA A 10 -13.96 6.42 -8.66
C ALA A 10 -14.86 5.46 -7.86
N LEU A 11 -16.17 5.68 -7.87
CA LEU A 11 -17.13 4.88 -7.10
C LEU A 11 -17.33 3.48 -7.69
N ASP A 12 -17.43 3.35 -9.02
CA ASP A 12 -17.57 2.03 -9.64
C ASP A 12 -16.29 1.20 -9.48
N ILE A 13 -15.11 1.85 -9.59
CA ILE A 13 -13.83 1.19 -9.26
C ILE A 13 -13.79 0.76 -7.79
N ALA A 14 -14.24 1.62 -6.87
CA ALA A 14 -14.27 1.30 -5.44
C ALA A 14 -15.19 0.13 -5.10
N ARG A 15 -16.35 -0.01 -5.76
CA ARG A 15 -17.27 -1.16 -5.57
C ARG A 15 -16.66 -2.50 -5.98
N ALA A 16 -15.81 -2.48 -6.99
CA ALA A 16 -15.14 -3.69 -7.48
C ALA A 16 -13.96 -4.09 -6.58
N VAL A 17 -13.31 -3.13 -5.92
CA VAL A 17 -12.21 -3.35 -4.99
C VAL A 17 -12.75 -3.73 -3.60
N ARG A 18 -12.25 -4.82 -3.02
CA ARG A 18 -12.75 -5.29 -1.71
C ARG A 18 -11.66 -5.94 -0.87
N VAL A 19 -11.67 -5.64 0.43
CA VAL A 19 -10.94 -6.46 1.41
C VAL A 19 -11.76 -7.73 1.68
N GLU A 20 -11.34 -8.84 1.09
CA GLU A 20 -12.05 -10.14 1.19
C GLU A 20 -11.75 -10.87 2.50
N GLY A 21 -10.56 -10.64 3.08
CA GLY A 21 -10.17 -11.29 4.32
C GLY A 21 -9.05 -10.57 5.05
N VAL A 22 -9.10 -10.62 6.38
CA VAL A 22 -8.04 -10.14 7.27
C VAL A 22 -7.84 -11.19 8.34
N SER A 23 -6.59 -11.60 8.55
CA SER A 23 -6.22 -12.51 9.64
C SER A 23 -4.94 -12.00 10.29
N ALA A 24 -4.88 -12.03 11.62
CA ALA A 24 -3.69 -11.69 12.37
C ALA A 24 -3.45 -12.69 13.49
N ARG A 25 -2.18 -12.87 13.84
CA ARG A 25 -1.74 -13.75 14.93
C ARG A 25 -0.55 -13.14 15.67
N LEU A 26 -0.44 -13.45 16.96
CA LEU A 26 0.79 -13.22 17.71
C LEU A 26 1.89 -14.13 17.15
N ALA A 27 3.03 -13.53 16.82
CA ALA A 27 4.21 -14.22 16.32
C ALA A 27 5.29 -14.36 17.39
N SER A 28 5.42 -13.36 18.27
CA SER A 28 6.25 -13.43 19.48
C SER A 28 5.73 -12.50 20.56
N GLU A 29 5.96 -12.89 21.81
CA GLU A 29 5.71 -12.08 22.99
C GLU A 29 7.06 -11.60 23.54
N GLY A 30 7.44 -10.37 23.21
CA GLY A 30 8.51 -9.69 23.94
C GLY A 30 8.10 -9.39 25.38
N ARG A 31 9.06 -8.95 26.21
CA ARG A 31 8.79 -8.60 27.62
C ARG A 31 7.82 -7.42 27.77
N GLY A 32 7.55 -6.69 26.68
CA GLY A 32 6.41 -5.80 26.56
C GLY A 32 6.27 -4.80 27.69
N GLU A 33 7.32 -4.04 27.98
CA GLU A 33 7.28 -2.86 28.86
C GLU A 33 8.63 -2.13 28.72
N ALA A 34 8.65 -1.00 27.99
CA ALA A 34 9.76 -0.07 28.11
C ALA A 34 9.59 0.68 29.44
N SER A 35 10.65 0.76 30.25
CA SER A 35 10.63 1.54 31.49
C SER A 35 10.42 3.02 31.16
N GLY A 36 9.23 3.56 31.41
CA GLY A 36 8.99 5.00 31.31
C GLY A 36 7.53 5.35 31.07
N GLU A 37 6.99 6.11 32.01
CA GLU A 37 5.77 6.96 31.97
C GLU A 37 4.65 6.57 31.00
N LYS A 38 3.42 6.43 31.52
CA LYS A 38 2.17 6.36 30.74
C LYS A 38 2.05 7.59 29.82
N GLY A 39 2.65 7.50 28.64
CA GLY A 39 2.56 8.51 27.61
C GLY A 39 1.16 8.49 27.02
N HIS A 40 0.52 9.65 26.94
CA HIS A 40 -0.75 9.81 26.23
C HIS A 40 -0.63 9.71 24.70
N LYS A 41 0.58 9.48 24.15
CA LYS A 41 0.84 9.49 22.70
C LYS A 41 1.64 8.27 22.28
N ILE A 42 1.16 7.57 21.24
CA ILE A 42 1.83 6.43 20.61
C ILE A 42 2.16 6.81 19.17
N GLU A 43 3.44 6.70 18.82
CA GLU A 43 3.89 6.90 17.43
C GLU A 43 3.51 5.67 16.59
N VAL A 44 2.91 5.88 15.42
CA VAL A 44 2.53 4.80 14.51
C VAL A 44 3.27 4.99 13.20
N LEU A 45 4.25 4.14 12.93
CA LEU A 45 5.03 4.15 11.69
C LEU A 45 4.25 3.44 10.58
N VAL A 46 3.96 4.18 9.51
CA VAL A 46 3.12 3.73 8.38
C VAL A 46 3.72 4.17 7.06
N LYS A 47 3.44 3.49 5.95
CA LYS A 47 4.04 3.84 4.66
C LYS A 47 3.73 5.28 4.27
N ASP A 48 2.46 5.58 4.07
CA ASP A 48 1.97 6.91 3.73
C ASP A 48 0.52 7.05 4.24
N PRO A 49 0.27 7.86 5.29
CA PRO A 49 -1.07 8.05 5.83
C PRO A 49 -1.97 8.92 4.94
N SER A 50 -1.40 9.68 4.00
CA SER A 50 -2.15 10.53 3.08
C SER A 50 -2.72 9.74 1.89
N SER A 51 -2.05 8.64 1.52
CA SER A 51 -2.44 7.71 0.46
C SER A 51 -2.17 6.25 0.87
N PRO A 52 -2.83 5.75 1.94
CA PRO A 52 -2.61 4.39 2.41
C PRO A 52 -2.96 3.39 1.32
N SER A 53 -2.23 2.28 1.25
CA SER A 53 -2.67 1.19 0.40
C SER A 53 -3.96 0.57 0.96
N ILE A 54 -4.80 0.02 0.08
CA ILE A 54 -6.07 -0.63 0.47
C ILE A 54 -5.85 -1.74 1.51
N ASP A 55 -4.72 -2.46 1.42
CA ASP A 55 -4.34 -3.49 2.39
C ASP A 55 -3.88 -2.94 3.75
N GLU A 56 -3.44 -1.69 3.82
CA GLU A 56 -3.03 -1.04 5.09
C GLU A 56 -4.22 -0.40 5.82
N MET A 57 -5.27 -0.01 5.10
CA MET A 57 -6.48 0.60 5.67
C MET A 57 -7.09 -0.20 6.84
N PRO A 58 -7.33 -1.53 6.74
CA PRO A 58 -7.87 -2.27 7.88
C PRO A 58 -6.93 -2.30 9.09
N LEU A 59 -5.61 -2.30 8.87
CA LEU A 59 -4.63 -2.26 9.95
C LEU A 59 -4.69 -0.91 10.68
N LEU A 60 -4.78 0.20 9.95
CA LEU A 60 -4.90 1.52 10.54
C LEU A 60 -6.21 1.70 11.31
N SER A 61 -7.32 1.21 10.75
CA SER A 61 -8.63 1.25 11.42
C SER A 61 -8.64 0.41 12.70
N ALA A 62 -8.04 -0.78 12.68
CA ALA A 62 -7.94 -1.62 13.86
C ALA A 62 -7.08 -0.99 14.96
N LEU A 63 -5.97 -0.32 14.63
CA LEU A 63 -5.19 0.44 15.62
C LEU A 63 -6.03 1.56 16.22
N ARG A 64 -6.76 2.33 15.41
CA ARG A 64 -7.65 3.38 15.93
C ARG A 64 -8.68 2.82 16.91
N VAL A 65 -9.30 1.69 16.58
CA VAL A 65 -10.29 1.04 17.45
C VAL A 65 -9.67 0.52 18.74
N ALA A 66 -8.51 -0.14 18.66
CA ALA A 66 -7.82 -0.71 19.80
C ALA A 66 -7.40 0.37 20.82
N PHE A 67 -6.87 1.50 20.34
CA PHE A 67 -6.36 2.58 21.18
C PHE A 67 -7.43 3.62 21.56
N ALA A 68 -8.60 3.64 20.91
CA ALA A 68 -9.69 4.55 21.28
C ALA A 68 -10.14 4.39 22.74
N LYS A 69 -10.11 3.16 23.27
CA LYS A 69 -10.52 2.88 24.67
C LYS A 69 -9.44 3.19 25.70
N SER A 70 -8.16 3.25 25.32
CA SER A 70 -7.06 3.52 26.25
C SER A 70 -6.81 5.01 26.48
N GLY A 71 -7.48 5.89 25.72
CA GLY A 71 -7.25 7.34 25.77
C GLY A 71 -5.88 7.76 25.23
N GLN A 72 -5.19 6.85 24.54
CA GLN A 72 -3.91 7.12 23.91
C GLN A 72 -4.13 7.70 22.51
N LEU A 73 -3.48 8.83 22.25
CA LEU A 73 -3.48 9.50 20.96
C LEU A 73 -2.47 8.82 20.02
N LEU A 74 -2.94 8.39 18.85
CA LEU A 74 -2.08 7.87 17.80
C LEU A 74 -1.50 9.03 16.96
N VAL A 75 -0.18 9.07 16.81
CA VAL A 75 0.52 10.02 15.95
C VAL A 75 1.09 9.27 14.75
N LEU A 76 0.53 9.50 13.56
CA LEU A 76 0.98 8.81 12.35
C LEU A 76 2.30 9.41 11.84
N ARG A 77 3.30 8.56 11.60
CA ARG A 77 4.61 8.93 11.07
C ARG A 77 4.86 8.21 9.73
N PRO A 78 4.83 8.93 8.60
CA PRO A 78 5.15 8.34 7.31
C PRO A 78 6.63 7.96 7.20
N TYR A 79 6.91 6.81 6.58
CA TYR A 79 8.27 6.43 6.17
C TYR A 79 8.47 6.38 4.64
N GLU A 80 7.48 6.76 3.84
CA GLU A 80 7.65 7.06 2.41
C GLU A 80 7.99 8.55 2.23
N LYS A 81 9.19 8.84 1.69
CA LYS A 81 9.65 10.18 1.30
C LYS A 81 10.16 10.14 -0.14
N GLU A 82 9.92 11.20 -0.90
CA GLU A 82 10.20 11.25 -2.35
C GLU A 82 11.68 11.04 -2.70
N ALA A 83 12.61 11.39 -1.81
CA ALA A 83 14.05 11.40 -2.09
C ALA A 83 14.88 10.39 -1.27
N SER A 84 14.28 9.39 -0.64
CA SER A 84 15.02 8.43 0.20
C SER A 84 14.44 7.01 0.14
N PRO A 85 15.30 5.96 0.15
CA PRO A 85 14.83 4.59 0.27
C PRO A 85 13.97 4.41 1.52
N ARG A 86 12.84 3.71 1.39
CA ARG A 86 11.87 3.53 2.50
C ARG A 86 12.51 2.79 3.67
N GLU A 87 13.39 1.84 3.36
CA GLU A 87 14.18 1.05 4.29
C GLU A 87 15.04 1.97 5.17
N ASP A 88 15.67 2.99 4.58
CA ASP A 88 16.55 3.92 5.28
C ASP A 88 15.80 4.89 6.17
N VAL A 89 14.67 5.42 5.67
CA VAL A 89 13.80 6.30 6.47
C VAL A 89 13.23 5.54 7.65
N LEU A 90 12.68 4.34 7.42
CA LEU A 90 12.12 3.51 8.48
C LEU A 90 13.20 3.07 9.48
N ALA A 91 14.38 2.65 9.02
CA ALA A 91 15.50 2.31 9.90
C ALA A 91 15.97 3.52 10.72
N GLY A 92 15.97 4.73 10.15
CA GLY A 92 16.22 5.98 10.88
C GLY A 92 15.21 6.22 12.00
N LEU A 93 13.91 6.10 11.70
CA LEU A 93 12.82 6.29 12.66
C LEU A 93 12.88 5.25 13.79
N LEU A 94 13.04 3.97 13.46
CA LEU A 94 13.15 2.88 14.43
C LEU A 94 14.35 3.10 15.36
N ARG A 95 15.53 3.46 14.81
CA ARG A 95 16.72 3.78 15.62
C ARG A 95 16.46 4.92 16.60
N SER A 96 15.81 6.00 16.15
CA SER A 96 15.49 7.16 17.00
C SER A 96 14.55 6.76 18.13
N LEU A 97 13.44 6.11 17.80
CA LEU A 97 12.40 5.75 18.78
C LEU A 97 12.90 4.74 19.81
N VAL A 98 13.68 3.74 19.39
CA VAL A 98 14.31 2.76 20.29
C VAL A 98 15.34 3.45 21.19
N ALA A 99 16.18 4.34 20.67
CA ALA A 99 17.16 5.06 21.47
C ALA A 99 16.51 6.02 22.49
N GLU A 100 15.37 6.60 22.15
CA GLU A 100 14.57 7.46 23.01
C GLU A 100 13.68 6.67 24.00
N GLY A 101 13.60 5.34 23.87
CA GLY A 101 12.74 4.49 24.70
C GLY A 101 11.25 4.77 24.52
N LYS A 102 10.84 5.35 23.39
CA LYS A 102 9.43 5.72 23.15
C LYS A 102 8.63 4.52 22.68
N PRO A 103 7.41 4.30 23.21
CA PRO A 103 6.53 3.25 22.69
C PRO A 103 6.01 3.63 21.30
N PHE A 104 5.95 2.63 20.41
CA PHE A 104 5.44 2.82 19.05
C PHE A 104 4.83 1.55 18.47
N VAL A 105 4.01 1.73 17.44
CA VAL A 105 3.56 0.65 16.56
C VAL A 105 4.17 0.85 15.18
N ALA A 106 4.88 -0.15 14.64
CA ALA A 106 5.41 -0.09 13.28
C ALA A 106 4.72 -1.13 12.41
N ILE A 107 3.96 -0.69 11.39
CA ILE A 107 3.37 -1.56 10.37
C ILE A 107 4.38 -1.70 9.23
N VAL A 108 4.95 -2.88 9.07
CA VAL A 108 6.05 -3.14 8.13
C VAL A 108 5.64 -4.24 7.15
N PRO A 109 5.53 -3.96 5.84
CA PRO A 109 5.32 -5.01 4.84
C PRO A 109 6.44 -6.05 4.91
N SER A 110 6.15 -7.36 4.82
CA SER A 110 7.13 -8.41 5.15
C SER A 110 8.44 -8.35 4.36
N LEU A 111 8.43 -7.90 3.11
CA LEU A 111 9.67 -7.72 2.33
C LEU A 111 10.54 -6.58 2.85
N LEU A 112 9.90 -5.53 3.38
CA LEU A 112 10.61 -4.41 4.00
C LEU A 112 11.28 -4.88 5.29
N ALA A 113 10.64 -5.79 6.04
CA ALA A 113 11.23 -6.38 7.25
C ALA A 113 12.56 -7.10 6.96
N VAL A 114 12.64 -7.86 5.86
CA VAL A 114 13.89 -8.50 5.41
C VAL A 114 14.98 -7.46 5.10
N GLY A 115 14.63 -6.37 4.42
CA GLY A 115 15.55 -5.29 4.10
C GLY A 115 16.07 -4.54 5.34
N LEU A 116 15.21 -4.35 6.36
CA LEU A 116 15.54 -3.63 7.59
C LEU A 116 16.62 -4.33 8.42
N ALA A 117 16.66 -5.66 8.45
CA ALA A 117 17.66 -6.41 9.23
C ALA A 117 19.10 -6.03 8.84
N SER A 118 19.34 -5.71 7.56
CA SER A 118 20.66 -5.28 7.07
C SER A 118 21.01 -3.81 7.37
N ARG A 119 20.02 -2.99 7.77
CA ARG A 119 20.16 -1.53 7.99
C ARG A 119 20.13 -1.15 9.47
N LEU A 120 19.64 -2.04 10.33
CA LEU A 120 19.54 -1.80 11.77
C LEU A 120 20.78 -2.31 12.51
N PRO A 121 21.34 -1.54 13.46
CA PRO A 121 22.37 -2.03 14.37
C PRO A 121 21.85 -3.20 15.20
N ALA A 122 22.71 -4.17 15.53
CA ALA A 122 22.36 -5.35 16.34
C ALA A 122 21.59 -4.98 17.62
N ARG A 123 22.06 -3.99 18.39
CA ARG A 123 21.38 -3.49 19.60
C ARG A 123 19.92 -3.05 19.38
N VAL A 124 19.57 -2.58 18.18
CA VAL A 124 18.22 -2.14 17.85
C VAL A 124 17.36 -3.33 17.45
N ILE A 125 17.94 -4.29 16.74
CA ILE A 125 17.30 -5.57 16.44
C ILE A 125 16.98 -6.30 17.74
N ASP A 126 17.96 -6.45 18.64
CA ASP A 126 17.79 -7.08 19.94
C ASP A 126 16.70 -6.40 20.76
N ALA A 127 16.64 -5.06 20.74
CA ALA A 127 15.59 -4.30 21.40
C ALA A 127 14.20 -4.53 20.78
N LEU A 128 14.11 -4.55 19.44
CA LEU A 128 12.86 -4.86 18.74
C LEU A 128 12.38 -6.27 19.07
N GLU A 129 13.27 -7.26 19.09
CA GLU A 129 12.93 -8.66 19.39
C GLU A 129 12.55 -8.85 20.87
N SER A 130 13.26 -8.21 21.80
CA SER A 130 13.06 -8.41 23.23
C SER A 130 11.93 -7.57 23.84
N LEU A 131 11.62 -6.40 23.28
CA LEU A 131 10.66 -5.44 23.83
C LEU A 131 9.41 -5.24 22.97
N SER A 132 9.32 -5.85 21.79
CA SER A 132 8.10 -5.79 20.99
C SER A 132 7.24 -7.02 21.19
N VAL A 133 5.94 -6.81 21.30
CA VAL A 133 4.98 -7.85 20.90
C VAL A 133 4.86 -7.80 19.38
N VAL A 134 5.07 -8.94 18.71
CA VAL A 134 5.06 -8.99 17.24
C VAL A 134 3.77 -9.65 16.77
N VAL A 135 3.06 -8.95 15.89
CA VAL A 135 1.86 -9.44 15.23
C VAL A 135 2.15 -9.63 13.75
N GLU A 136 1.82 -10.80 13.22
CA GLU A 136 1.77 -11.02 11.76
C GLU A 136 0.34 -10.86 11.29
N ALA A 137 0.13 -9.97 10.31
CA ALA A 137 -1.15 -9.74 9.68
C ALA A 137 -1.10 -10.09 8.20
N LYS A 138 -2.18 -10.72 7.73
CA LYS A 138 -2.42 -11.07 6.34
C LYS A 138 -3.72 -10.39 5.89
N VAL A 139 -3.65 -9.65 4.78
CA VAL A 139 -4.80 -8.95 4.20
C VAL A 139 -4.99 -9.43 2.77
N ALA A 140 -6.15 -10.01 2.49
CA ALA A 140 -6.57 -10.44 1.18
C ALA A 140 -7.44 -9.36 0.53
N VAL A 141 -7.04 -8.90 -0.64
CA VAL A 141 -7.72 -7.84 -1.38
C VAL A 141 -8.09 -8.36 -2.76
N ARG A 142 -9.36 -8.26 -3.12
CA ARG A 142 -9.79 -8.30 -4.52
C ARG A 142 -9.52 -6.92 -5.11
N ASN A 143 -8.52 -6.84 -5.97
CA ASN A 143 -8.07 -5.60 -6.60
C ASN A 143 -8.44 -5.59 -8.08
N LEU A 144 -8.22 -4.45 -8.74
CA LEU A 144 -8.35 -4.31 -10.20
C LEU A 144 -7.03 -3.88 -10.84
N VAL A 145 -6.74 -4.50 -11.97
CA VAL A 145 -5.83 -3.99 -13.01
C VAL A 145 -6.62 -3.86 -14.30
N TYR A 146 -5.98 -3.54 -15.41
CA TYR A 146 -6.66 -3.43 -16.70
C TYR A 146 -5.85 -4.10 -17.81
N LEU A 147 -6.54 -4.42 -18.90
CA LEU A 147 -5.93 -4.79 -20.17
C LEU A 147 -6.53 -3.91 -21.27
N PRO A 148 -5.77 -3.58 -22.33
CA PRO A 148 -6.37 -2.96 -23.51
C PRO A 148 -7.41 -3.88 -24.13
N VAL A 149 -8.36 -3.28 -24.84
CA VAL A 149 -9.25 -4.01 -25.75
C VAL A 149 -8.38 -4.60 -26.87
N PRO A 150 -8.40 -5.94 -27.12
CA PRO A 150 -7.48 -6.59 -28.06
C PRO A 150 -7.53 -6.02 -29.48
N GLU A 151 -8.69 -5.54 -29.92
CA GLU A 151 -8.89 -4.91 -31.22
C GLU A 151 -8.13 -3.60 -31.38
N VAL A 152 -7.79 -2.93 -30.26
CA VAL A 152 -7.02 -1.68 -30.26
C VAL A 152 -5.54 -1.95 -30.05
N ASN A 153 -5.20 -2.85 -29.12
CA ASN A 153 -3.82 -3.23 -28.88
C ASN A 153 -3.72 -4.67 -28.36
N ASP A 154 -3.08 -5.53 -29.13
CA ASP A 154 -2.81 -6.93 -28.78
C ASP A 154 -1.41 -7.14 -28.19
N VAL A 155 -0.64 -6.09 -27.91
CA VAL A 155 0.70 -6.17 -27.31
C VAL A 155 0.88 -5.18 -26.18
N ILE A 156 1.22 -5.69 -24.99
CA ILE A 156 1.52 -4.85 -23.82
C ILE A 156 2.93 -5.05 -23.29
N GLU A 157 3.40 -4.04 -22.57
CA GLU A 157 4.52 -4.10 -21.65
C GLU A 157 3.98 -3.90 -20.23
N ILE A 158 4.39 -4.77 -19.31
CA ILE A 158 3.92 -4.70 -17.92
C ILE A 158 4.91 -3.89 -17.09
N VAL A 159 4.42 -2.90 -16.34
CA VAL A 159 5.27 -1.98 -15.57
C VAL A 159 5.06 -2.17 -14.07
N GLY A 160 6.14 -2.49 -13.35
CA GLY A 160 6.11 -2.78 -11.91
C GLY A 160 7.15 -2.01 -11.12
N LYS A 161 7.14 -2.21 -9.80
CA LYS A 161 8.15 -1.65 -8.87
C LYS A 161 9.23 -2.69 -8.57
N LYS A 162 10.51 -2.33 -8.80
CA LYS A 162 11.70 -3.22 -8.74
C LYS A 162 11.88 -3.97 -7.42
N ASN A 163 11.53 -3.33 -6.30
CA ASN A 163 11.68 -3.87 -4.94
C ASN A 163 10.33 -4.20 -4.29
N SER A 164 9.45 -4.88 -5.02
CA SER A 164 8.14 -5.29 -4.51
C SER A 164 7.80 -6.68 -5.03
N ALA A 165 7.83 -7.70 -4.16
CA ALA A 165 7.40 -9.07 -4.51
C ALA A 165 5.93 -9.10 -4.95
N ALA A 166 5.10 -8.18 -4.44
CA ALA A 166 3.76 -7.96 -4.96
C ALA A 166 3.78 -7.59 -6.46
N SER A 167 4.73 -6.77 -6.93
CA SER A 167 4.87 -6.50 -8.38
C SER A 167 5.13 -7.78 -9.18
N TYR A 168 6.02 -8.66 -8.72
CA TYR A 168 6.37 -9.89 -9.45
C TYR A 168 5.19 -10.86 -9.53
N ASP A 169 4.45 -11.09 -8.44
CA ASP A 169 3.25 -11.94 -8.48
C ASP A 169 2.15 -11.31 -9.35
N ARG A 170 1.96 -9.99 -9.26
CA ARG A 170 1.00 -9.29 -10.10
C ARG A 170 1.37 -9.32 -11.59
N ILE A 171 2.66 -9.23 -11.93
CA ILE A 171 3.15 -9.39 -13.31
C ILE A 171 2.73 -10.76 -13.84
N ARG A 172 3.09 -11.84 -13.14
CA ARG A 172 2.76 -13.21 -13.56
C ARG A 172 1.26 -13.40 -13.78
N ARG A 173 0.43 -12.93 -12.83
CA ARG A 173 -1.03 -13.04 -12.94
C ARG A 173 -1.62 -12.20 -14.07
N LEU A 174 -1.05 -11.02 -14.34
CA LEU A 174 -1.45 -10.18 -15.47
C LEU A 174 -1.03 -10.81 -16.80
N GLU A 175 0.14 -11.46 -16.87
CA GLU A 175 0.56 -12.25 -18.04
C GLU A 175 -0.42 -13.40 -18.32
N GLU A 176 -0.81 -14.15 -17.29
CA GLU A 176 -1.83 -15.20 -17.40
C GLU A 176 -3.19 -14.64 -17.86
N ALA A 177 -3.58 -13.48 -17.34
CA ALA A 177 -4.80 -12.81 -17.79
C ALA A 177 -4.69 -12.38 -19.25
N ALA A 178 -3.61 -11.69 -19.64
CA ALA A 178 -3.37 -11.23 -21.01
C ALA A 178 -3.45 -12.38 -22.02
N GLY A 179 -2.84 -13.52 -21.71
CA GLY A 179 -2.91 -14.72 -22.55
C GLY A 179 -4.34 -15.22 -22.79
N ARG A 180 -5.22 -15.16 -21.79
CA ARG A 180 -6.64 -15.51 -21.96
C ARG A 180 -7.42 -14.56 -22.85
N TYR A 181 -6.98 -13.31 -22.95
CA TYR A 181 -7.57 -12.29 -23.83
C TYR A 181 -6.86 -12.19 -25.20
N GLY A 182 -5.91 -13.09 -25.50
CA GLY A 182 -5.16 -13.05 -26.75
C GLY A 182 -4.14 -11.91 -26.86
N ILE A 183 -3.80 -11.27 -25.74
CA ILE A 183 -2.86 -10.16 -25.68
C ILE A 183 -1.46 -10.70 -25.38
N LYS A 184 -0.49 -10.32 -26.20
CA LYS A 184 0.94 -10.70 -26.07
C LYS A 184 1.63 -9.76 -25.08
N VAL A 185 2.51 -10.31 -24.25
CA VAL A 185 3.36 -9.53 -23.36
C VAL A 185 4.76 -9.45 -23.96
N ARG A 186 5.19 -8.25 -24.33
CA ARG A 186 6.52 -8.00 -24.91
C ARG A 186 7.65 -8.13 -23.87
N GLY A 187 7.32 -7.88 -22.60
CA GLY A 187 8.25 -7.93 -21.48
C GLY A 187 7.72 -7.13 -20.29
N HIS A 188 8.58 -6.95 -19.28
CA HIS A 188 8.27 -6.13 -18.12
C HIS A 188 9.38 -5.13 -17.81
N VAL A 189 8.98 -3.97 -17.28
CA VAL A 189 9.87 -2.88 -16.86
C VAL A 189 9.67 -2.64 -15.37
N LEU A 190 10.79 -2.61 -14.63
CA LEU A 190 10.79 -2.45 -13.18
C LEU A 190 11.48 -1.14 -12.78
N LEU A 191 10.71 -0.23 -12.17
CA LEU A 191 11.15 1.12 -11.79
C LEU A 191 11.20 1.30 -10.27
N ASN A 192 11.83 2.38 -9.79
CA ASN A 192 12.12 2.52 -8.35
C ASN A 192 10.95 3.13 -7.57
N SER A 193 10.11 3.94 -8.20
CA SER A 193 9.02 4.67 -7.53
C SER A 193 7.73 4.69 -8.35
N ASN A 194 6.59 4.98 -7.69
CA ASN A 194 5.32 5.17 -8.41
C ASN A 194 5.36 6.41 -9.31
N MET A 195 6.18 7.42 -9.01
CA MET A 195 6.34 8.59 -9.86
C MET A 195 7.12 8.23 -11.14
N GLU A 196 8.21 7.47 -11.03
CA GLU A 196 8.93 6.96 -12.21
C GLU A 196 8.03 6.08 -13.08
N ILE A 197 7.24 5.18 -12.45
CA ILE A 197 6.25 4.35 -13.18
C ILE A 197 5.26 5.25 -13.90
N LEU A 198 4.73 6.26 -13.22
CA LEU A 198 3.75 7.18 -13.81
C LEU A 198 4.34 7.95 -15.00
N GLU A 199 5.51 8.55 -14.84
CA GLU A 199 6.23 9.25 -15.91
C GLU A 199 6.50 8.33 -17.10
N TYR A 200 6.89 7.09 -16.84
CA TYR A 200 7.13 6.10 -17.87
C TYR A 200 5.85 5.72 -18.63
N ILE A 201 4.77 5.35 -17.93
CA ILE A 201 3.54 4.91 -18.61
C ILE A 201 2.83 6.05 -19.36
N VAL A 202 3.01 7.30 -18.94
CA VAL A 202 2.43 8.46 -19.65
C VAL A 202 3.38 9.06 -20.69
N SER A 203 4.64 8.63 -20.79
CA SER A 203 5.64 9.29 -21.65
C SER A 203 5.23 9.35 -23.12
N GLY A 204 4.45 8.38 -23.61
CA GLY A 204 3.96 8.34 -24.99
C GLY A 204 2.59 9.00 -25.23
N GLY A 205 1.95 9.57 -24.20
CA GLY A 205 0.59 10.14 -24.35
C GLY A 205 -0.45 9.30 -23.63
N VAL A 206 -1.72 9.63 -23.89
CA VAL A 206 -2.85 8.79 -23.48
C VAL A 206 -2.74 7.40 -24.13
N ASP A 207 -2.31 7.34 -25.40
CA ASP A 207 -2.09 6.08 -26.13
C ASP A 207 -1.11 5.13 -25.43
N SER A 208 -0.14 5.67 -24.70
CA SER A 208 0.83 4.86 -23.95
C SER A 208 0.18 4.05 -22.82
N LEU A 209 -1.01 4.45 -22.35
CA LEU A 209 -1.74 3.75 -21.29
C LEU A 209 -2.34 2.43 -21.78
N SER A 210 -2.58 2.26 -23.08
CA SER A 210 -3.00 0.96 -23.65
C SER A 210 -1.81 0.05 -23.97
N MET A 211 -0.59 0.58 -24.04
CA MET A 211 0.64 -0.17 -24.32
C MET A 211 1.41 -0.55 -23.05
N ARG A 212 1.40 0.29 -22.02
CA ARG A 212 2.17 0.12 -20.79
C ARG A 212 1.24 -0.01 -19.60
N VAL A 213 1.07 -1.23 -19.11
CA VAL A 213 0.09 -1.56 -18.07
C VAL A 213 0.78 -1.64 -16.71
N PRO A 214 0.52 -0.73 -15.76
CA PRO A 214 1.11 -0.81 -14.44
C PRO A 214 0.45 -1.89 -13.58
N VAL A 215 1.23 -2.61 -12.78
CA VAL A 215 0.75 -3.55 -11.73
C VAL A 215 0.76 -2.94 -10.33
N THR A 216 0.52 -1.63 -10.26
CA THR A 216 0.49 -0.85 -9.02
C THR A 216 -0.87 -0.20 -8.82
N LYS A 217 -1.05 0.56 -7.72
CA LYS A 217 -2.27 1.35 -7.50
C LYS A 217 -2.60 2.34 -8.64
N LEU A 218 -1.63 2.66 -9.50
CA LEU A 218 -1.86 3.47 -10.71
C LEU A 218 -2.88 2.84 -11.67
N ALA A 219 -3.00 1.51 -11.70
CA ALA A 219 -3.98 0.84 -12.55
C ALA A 219 -5.42 1.23 -12.19
N LEU A 220 -5.71 1.35 -10.89
CA LEU A 220 -7.01 1.82 -10.39
C LEU A 220 -7.30 3.25 -10.83
N TYR A 221 -6.29 4.11 -10.79
CA TYR A 221 -6.43 5.51 -11.16
C TYR A 221 -6.67 5.66 -12.66
N ILE A 222 -5.98 4.86 -13.49
CA ILE A 222 -6.16 4.83 -14.94
C ILE A 222 -7.54 4.29 -15.31
N LEU A 223 -7.98 3.22 -14.65
CA LEU A 223 -9.33 2.70 -14.80
C LEU A 223 -10.38 3.77 -14.50
N ALA A 224 -10.22 4.51 -13.41
CA ALA A 224 -11.17 5.55 -12.99
C ALA A 224 -11.25 6.73 -13.98
N ILE A 225 -10.23 6.97 -14.81
CA ILE A 225 -10.22 8.04 -15.83
C ILE A 225 -10.35 7.51 -17.25
N SER A 226 -10.46 6.19 -17.44
CA SER A 226 -10.47 5.58 -18.77
C SER A 226 -11.58 6.15 -19.66
N ARG A 227 -12.79 6.28 -19.10
CA ARG A 227 -13.95 6.90 -19.75
C ARG A 227 -13.77 8.40 -20.02
N CYS A 228 -13.04 9.11 -19.15
CA CYS A 228 -12.75 10.53 -19.36
C CYS A 228 -11.84 10.80 -20.56
N LEU A 229 -10.97 9.83 -20.85
CA LEU A 229 -9.88 9.96 -21.81
C LEU A 229 -10.07 9.02 -23.01
N ASP A 230 -11.26 8.42 -23.15
CA ASP A 230 -11.61 7.45 -24.19
C ASP A 230 -10.57 6.33 -24.36
N ILE A 231 -9.99 5.87 -23.24
CA ILE A 231 -8.97 4.82 -23.23
C ILE A 231 -9.69 3.46 -23.35
N PRO A 232 -9.46 2.70 -24.43
CA PRO A 232 -10.15 1.43 -24.65
C PRO A 232 -9.48 0.32 -23.84
N ILE A 233 -9.80 0.28 -22.55
CA ILE A 233 -9.30 -0.70 -21.59
C ILE A 233 -10.44 -1.39 -20.85
N THR A 234 -10.23 -2.63 -20.45
CA THR A 234 -11.20 -3.45 -19.70
C THR A 234 -10.61 -3.80 -18.33
N PRO A 235 -11.40 -3.69 -17.24
CA PRO A 235 -10.93 -4.09 -15.91
C PRO A 235 -10.71 -5.61 -15.82
N VAL A 236 -9.68 -5.99 -15.09
CA VAL A 236 -9.33 -7.38 -14.78
C VAL A 236 -9.19 -7.51 -13.27
N THR A 237 -9.93 -8.45 -12.69
CA THR A 237 -9.84 -8.74 -11.27
C THR A 237 -8.53 -9.44 -10.94
N LEU A 238 -7.86 -8.95 -9.90
CA LEU A 238 -6.62 -9.49 -9.39
C LEU A 238 -6.73 -9.69 -7.89
N GLU A 239 -6.81 -10.93 -7.44
CA GLU A 239 -6.78 -11.25 -6.02
C GLU A 239 -5.35 -11.16 -5.49
N GLU A 240 -5.17 -10.48 -4.36
CA GLU A 240 -3.86 -10.22 -3.79
C GLU A 240 -3.85 -10.58 -2.32
N THR A 241 -2.70 -11.02 -1.83
CA THR A 241 -2.45 -11.22 -0.41
C THR A 241 -1.23 -10.44 -0.01
N SER A 242 -1.40 -9.53 0.95
CA SER A 242 -0.31 -8.77 1.54
C SER A 242 -0.03 -9.24 2.96
N LEU A 243 1.26 -9.41 3.26
CA LEU A 243 1.75 -9.81 4.56
C LEU A 243 2.44 -8.60 5.23
N HIS A 244 2.12 -8.40 6.50
CA HIS A 244 2.61 -7.31 7.33
C HIS A 244 3.13 -7.86 8.65
N THR A 245 4.32 -7.42 9.04
CA THR A 245 4.88 -7.60 10.37
C THR A 245 4.66 -6.31 11.15
N ILE A 246 4.01 -6.43 12.30
CA ILE A 246 3.61 -5.28 13.11
C ILE A 246 4.30 -5.38 14.46
N TYR A 247 5.14 -4.41 14.77
CA TYR A 247 5.88 -4.33 16.02
C TYR A 247 5.14 -3.42 16.99
N PHE A 248 4.71 -3.95 18.13
CA PHE A 248 4.20 -3.19 19.28
C PHE A 248 5.35 -2.99 20.28
N TYR A 249 6.25 -2.05 19.98
CA TYR A 249 7.46 -1.82 20.77
C TYR A 249 7.14 -1.05 22.05
N GLY A 250 7.60 -1.57 23.19
CA GLY A 250 7.37 -0.94 24.50
C GLY A 250 5.88 -0.93 24.90
N LEU A 251 5.07 -1.76 24.27
CA LEU A 251 3.64 -1.96 24.51
C LEU A 251 3.40 -3.41 24.94
N GLY A 252 2.34 -3.65 25.71
CA GLY A 252 2.02 -4.97 26.22
C GLY A 252 1.23 -5.83 25.24
N SER A 253 1.07 -7.11 25.58
CA SER A 253 0.25 -8.04 24.79
C SER A 253 -1.20 -7.61 24.72
N ARG A 254 -1.70 -6.87 25.71
CA ARG A 254 -3.07 -6.35 25.75
C ARG A 254 -3.38 -5.44 24.55
N GLU A 255 -2.48 -4.53 24.20
CA GLU A 255 -2.67 -3.64 23.04
C GLU A 255 -2.65 -4.43 21.73
N ALA A 256 -1.74 -5.41 21.61
CA ALA A 256 -1.63 -6.28 20.44
C ALA A 256 -2.87 -7.17 20.27
N GLU A 257 -3.38 -7.76 21.36
CA GLU A 257 -4.61 -8.55 21.39
C GLU A 257 -5.84 -7.71 21.05
N ALA A 258 -5.94 -6.49 21.60
CA ALA A 258 -7.02 -5.57 21.27
C ALA A 258 -7.01 -5.19 19.78
N PHE A 259 -5.82 -5.03 19.19
CA PHE A 259 -5.65 -4.82 17.75
C PHE A 259 -6.09 -6.05 16.94
N ILE A 260 -5.64 -7.26 17.32
CA ILE A 260 -6.05 -8.51 16.66
C ILE A 260 -7.56 -8.69 16.72
N GLU A 261 -8.18 -8.41 17.88
CA GLU A 261 -9.62 -8.48 18.05
C GLU A 261 -10.35 -7.44 17.19
N ALA A 262 -9.84 -6.21 17.13
CA ALA A 262 -10.41 -5.17 16.28
C ALA A 262 -10.39 -5.57 14.79
N LEU A 263 -9.31 -6.22 14.31
CA LEU A 263 -9.22 -6.69 12.92
C LEU A 263 -10.29 -7.74 12.54
N ARG A 264 -10.86 -8.45 13.52
CA ARG A 264 -11.98 -9.39 13.28
C ARG A 264 -13.27 -8.66 12.95
N SER A 265 -13.41 -7.41 13.39
CA SER A 265 -14.58 -6.61 13.12
C SER A 265 -14.63 -6.16 11.64
N PRO A 266 -15.75 -6.40 10.94
CA PRO A 266 -15.96 -5.88 9.59
C PRO A 266 -15.88 -4.34 9.51
N LEU A 267 -16.08 -3.65 10.63
CA LEU A 267 -16.01 -2.18 10.71
C LEU A 267 -14.61 -1.61 10.49
N THR A 268 -13.57 -2.45 10.57
CA THR A 268 -12.21 -2.02 10.25
C THR A 268 -11.94 -2.01 8.75
N ARG A 269 -12.78 -2.66 7.94
CA ARG A 269 -12.64 -2.68 6.48
C ARG A 269 -12.98 -1.29 5.93
N PRO A 270 -12.23 -0.79 4.94
CA PRO A 270 -12.54 0.50 4.34
C PRO A 270 -13.91 0.43 3.65
N GLY A 271 -14.72 1.47 3.85
CA GLY A 271 -15.98 1.63 3.12
C GLY A 271 -15.74 2.01 1.66
N GLU A 272 -16.75 1.80 0.81
CA GLU A 272 -16.68 2.16 -0.62
C GLU A 272 -16.29 3.63 -0.82
N GLU A 273 -16.84 4.55 -0.02
CA GLU A 273 -16.52 5.98 -0.09
C GLU A 273 -15.07 6.30 0.29
N GLU A 274 -14.46 5.52 1.19
CA GLU A 274 -13.07 5.70 1.57
C GLU A 274 -12.14 5.27 0.43
N VAL A 275 -12.44 4.13 -0.20
CA VAL A 275 -11.71 3.66 -1.39
C VAL A 275 -11.92 4.62 -2.57
N ALA A 276 -13.15 5.09 -2.81
CA ALA A 276 -13.46 6.04 -3.87
C ALA A 276 -12.66 7.34 -3.71
N ARG A 277 -12.58 7.92 -2.51
CA ARG A 277 -11.76 9.12 -2.25
C ARG A 277 -10.26 8.88 -2.44
N LEU A 278 -9.77 7.68 -2.19
CA LEU A 278 -8.38 7.32 -2.52
C LEU A 278 -8.16 7.31 -4.03
N VAL A 279 -9.05 6.64 -4.77
CA VAL A 279 -8.99 6.51 -6.23
C VAL A 279 -9.12 7.87 -6.91
N GLU A 280 -10.10 8.68 -6.50
CA GLU A 280 -10.37 10.00 -7.06
C GLU A 280 -9.17 10.95 -6.93
N ARG A 281 -8.55 11.02 -5.74
CA ARG A 281 -7.35 11.85 -5.53
C ARG A 281 -6.18 11.40 -6.39
N GLY A 282 -5.98 10.08 -6.54
CA GLY A 282 -4.95 9.52 -7.39
C GLY A 282 -5.18 9.82 -8.88
N ALA A 283 -6.42 9.62 -9.34
CA ALA A 283 -6.89 9.91 -10.68
C ALA A 283 -6.75 11.39 -11.04
N ALA A 284 -7.15 12.30 -10.14
CA ALA A 284 -7.02 13.74 -10.35
C ALA A 284 -5.55 14.17 -10.57
N LYS A 285 -4.61 13.62 -9.80
CA LYS A 285 -3.17 13.86 -9.99
C LYS A 285 -2.67 13.36 -11.35
N LEU A 286 -3.20 12.22 -11.80
CA LEU A 286 -2.86 11.64 -13.11
C LEU A 286 -3.35 12.53 -14.26
N VAL A 287 -4.58 13.03 -14.18
CA VAL A 287 -5.15 13.99 -15.15
C VAL A 287 -4.32 15.28 -15.19
N GLU A 288 -3.91 15.79 -14.04
CA GLU A 288 -3.03 16.98 -13.98
C GLU A 288 -1.74 16.76 -14.75
N ILE A 289 -1.08 15.61 -14.56
CA ILE A 289 0.18 15.26 -15.22
C ILE A 289 -0.01 15.10 -16.74
N LEU A 290 -1.07 14.43 -17.17
CA LEU A 290 -1.40 14.28 -18.60
C LEU A 290 -1.72 15.61 -19.28
N SER A 291 -2.23 16.58 -18.52
CA SER A 291 -2.61 17.90 -19.03
C SER A 291 -1.42 18.87 -19.15
N ARG A 292 -0.24 18.51 -18.63
CA ARG A 292 0.94 19.38 -18.70
C ARG A 292 1.47 19.45 -20.15
N PRO A 293 1.85 20.64 -20.65
CA PRO A 293 2.52 20.77 -21.94
C PRO A 293 3.79 19.92 -21.93
N ARG A 294 3.98 19.10 -22.95
CA ARG A 294 5.23 18.34 -23.13
C ARG A 294 6.28 19.30 -23.66
N ALA A 295 7.44 19.34 -23.01
CA ALA A 295 8.61 20.10 -23.45
C ALA A 295 9.26 19.43 -24.67
#